data_AF-A0A679IMK9-F1
#
_entry.id   AF-A0A679IMK9-F1
#
_cell.length_a   1.000
_cell.length_b   1.000
_cell.length_c   1.000
_cell.angle_alpha   90.00
_cell.angle_beta   90.00
_cell.angle_gamma   90.00
#
_symmetry.space_group_name_H-M   'P 1'
#
loop_
_entity.id
_entity.type
_entity.pdbx_description
1 polymer ?
#
loop_
_entity_poly.entity_id
_entity_poly.type
_entity_poly.pdbx_seq_one_letter_code
_entity_poly.pdbx_strand_id
1 'polypeptide(L)'
;MSDKPDEPIDLAAHRERRMRLERQRLRQRAAAQALRDAPPSNEPGPGEVPCARCGEPIFGYVRQCPHCGVHFSGDAETYAPKEGMSRRTKCIVALVAVALLLMGLSDDIARWHWW
;
A
#
# COMPACT_ATOMS: atom_id res chain seq x y z
N MET A 1 44.99 33.28 -22.91
CA MET A 1 43.72 33.43 -23.66
C MET A 1 43.95 32.87 -25.04
N SER A 2 43.37 31.71 -25.36
CA SER A 2 43.49 31.10 -26.68
C SER A 2 42.28 31.51 -27.50
N ASP A 3 42.45 32.61 -28.24
CA ASP A 3 41.65 32.91 -29.42
C ASP A 3 41.87 31.78 -30.44
N LYS A 4 40.80 31.07 -30.80
CA LYS A 4 40.84 30.06 -31.84
C LYS A 4 39.84 30.49 -32.94
N PRO A 5 40.33 30.72 -34.17
CA PRO A 5 39.55 31.32 -35.25
C PRO A 5 38.55 30.32 -35.84
N ASP A 6 37.33 30.80 -36.10
CA ASP A 6 36.32 30.32 -37.05
C ASP A 6 36.38 28.83 -37.44
N GLU A 7 36.07 27.93 -36.51
CA GLU A 7 35.62 26.59 -36.87
C GLU A 7 34.20 26.71 -37.44
N PRO A 8 33.93 26.24 -38.68
CA PRO A 8 32.58 26.30 -39.24
C PRO A 8 31.65 25.51 -38.34
N ILE A 9 30.60 26.16 -37.83
CA ILE A 9 29.60 25.53 -36.97
C ILE A 9 29.07 24.30 -37.70
N ASP A 10 29.40 23.11 -37.18
CA ASP A 10 28.86 21.87 -37.72
C ASP A 10 27.36 21.80 -37.41
N LEU A 11 26.57 22.18 -38.42
CA LEU A 11 25.11 22.18 -38.38
C LEU A 11 24.56 20.78 -38.12
N ALA A 12 25.25 19.71 -38.53
CA ALA A 12 24.84 18.34 -38.24
C ALA A 12 25.02 18.02 -36.75
N ALA A 13 26.19 18.33 -36.17
CA ALA A 13 26.42 18.18 -34.74
C ALA A 13 25.48 19.05 -33.87
N HIS A 14 25.06 20.21 -34.36
CA HIS A 14 24.08 21.05 -33.67
C HIS A 14 22.66 20.44 -33.71
N ARG A 15 22.22 19.89 -34.85
CA ARG A 15 20.93 19.19 -34.98
C ARG A 15 20.86 17.98 -34.04
N GLU A 16 21.93 17.19 -33.95
CA GLU A 16 21.98 16.05 -33.03
C GLU A 16 21.84 16.46 -31.57
N ARG A 17 22.54 17.53 -31.14
CA ARG A 17 22.43 18.05 -29.78
C ARG A 17 21.00 18.48 -29.45
N ARG A 18 20.32 19.16 -30.38
CA ARG A 18 18.90 19.55 -30.22
C ARG A 18 17.99 18.33 -30.05
N MET A 19 18.16 17.30 -30.89
CA MET A 19 17.37 16.07 -30.80
C MET A 19 17.57 15.34 -29.46
N ARG A 20 18.80 15.31 -28.92
CA ARG A 20 19.08 14.70 -27.61
C ARG A 20 18.42 15.48 -26.47
N LEU A 21 18.50 16.81 -26.50
CA LEU A 21 17.87 17.68 -25.50
C LEU A 21 16.34 17.58 -25.51
N GLU A 22 15.74 17.55 -26.70
CA GLU A 22 14.29 17.35 -26.84
C GLU A 22 13.84 16.00 -26.29
N ARG A 23 14.57 14.91 -26.62
CA ARG A 23 14.30 13.59 -26.04
C ARG A 23 14.43 13.58 -24.51
N GLN A 24 15.44 14.24 -23.96
CA GLN A 24 15.60 14.37 -22.51
C GLN A 24 14.43 15.14 -21.88
N ARG A 25 14.02 16.26 -22.47
CA ARG A 25 12.87 17.05 -21.98
C ARG A 25 11.57 16.25 -22.03
N LEU A 26 11.33 15.47 -23.09
CA LEU A 26 10.16 14.59 -23.19
C LEU A 26 10.19 13.51 -22.09
N ARG A 27 11.34 12.88 -21.85
CA ARG A 27 11.50 11.90 -20.76
C ARG A 27 11.26 12.52 -19.38
N GLN A 28 11.78 13.72 -19.13
CA GLN A 28 11.55 14.44 -17.86
C GLN A 28 10.06 14.75 -17.65
N ARG A 29 9.36 15.19 -18.70
CA ARG A 29 7.91 15.44 -18.64
C ARG A 29 7.12 14.16 -18.39
N ALA A 30 7.45 13.08 -19.09
CA ALA A 30 6.80 11.78 -18.89
C ALA A 30 7.04 11.25 -17.47
N ALA A 31 8.25 11.38 -16.93
CA ALA A 31 8.55 10.99 -15.54
C ALA A 31 7.80 11.84 -14.52
N ALA A 32 7.71 13.16 -14.74
CA ALA A 32 6.95 14.05 -13.87
C ALA A 32 5.43 13.77 -13.93
N GLN A 33 4.91 13.41 -15.10
CA GLN A 33 3.52 12.96 -15.25
C GLN A 33 3.29 11.63 -14.54
N ALA A 34 4.15 10.63 -14.75
CA ALA A 34 4.06 9.34 -14.06
C ALA A 34 4.10 9.48 -12.53
N LEU A 35 4.86 10.44 -11.99
CA LEU A 35 4.85 10.74 -10.55
C LEU A 35 3.53 11.38 -10.08
N ARG A 36 2.89 12.20 -10.91
CA ARG A 36 1.60 12.83 -10.61
C ARG A 36 0.43 11.85 -10.74
N ASP A 37 0.50 10.97 -11.73
CA ASP A 37 -0.52 9.97 -12.02
C ASP A 37 -0.33 8.70 -11.18
N ALA A 38 0.78 8.60 -10.43
CA ALA A 38 0.97 7.55 -9.45
C ALA A 38 -0.20 7.62 -8.44
N PRO A 39 -0.95 6.51 -8.26
CA PRO A 39 -2.05 6.50 -7.32
C PRO A 39 -1.50 6.84 -5.93
N PRO A 40 -2.22 7.64 -5.12
CA PRO A 40 -1.86 7.75 -3.71
C PRO A 40 -1.82 6.34 -3.14
N SER A 41 -0.73 6.02 -2.45
CA SER A 41 -0.58 4.74 -1.75
C SER A 41 -1.72 4.65 -0.73
N ASN A 42 -2.77 3.92 -1.08
CA ASN A 42 -3.92 3.65 -0.20
C ASN A 42 -3.60 2.56 0.84
N GLU A 43 -2.35 2.12 0.92
CA GLU A 43 -1.91 1.31 2.03
C GLU A 43 -1.75 2.24 3.23
N PRO A 44 -2.57 2.06 4.28
CA PRO A 44 -2.41 2.85 5.49
C PRO A 44 -0.97 2.77 5.94
N GLY A 45 -0.32 3.92 6.08
CA GLY A 45 1.06 3.98 6.55
C GLY A 45 1.20 3.21 7.88
N PRO A 46 2.39 2.72 8.24
CA PRO A 46 2.58 2.05 9.52
C PRO A 46 2.16 3.01 10.66
N GLY A 47 0.97 2.78 11.22
CA GLY A 47 0.34 3.64 12.21
C GLY A 47 -1.00 4.28 11.81
N GLU A 48 -1.55 4.03 10.62
CA GLU A 48 -2.91 4.44 10.26
C GLU A 48 -3.92 3.33 10.59
N VAL A 49 -4.98 3.70 11.30
CA VAL A 49 -6.05 2.82 11.76
C VAL A 49 -7.42 3.36 11.33
N PRO A 50 -8.39 2.51 10.97
CA PRO A 50 -9.73 2.98 10.64
C PRO A 50 -10.44 3.54 11.87
N CYS A 51 -11.07 4.70 11.73
CA CYS A 51 -11.87 5.31 12.79
C CYS A 51 -13.04 4.41 13.18
N ALA A 52 -13.22 4.14 14.47
CA ALA A 52 -14.30 3.28 14.98
C ALA A 52 -15.72 3.78 14.66
N ARG A 53 -15.89 5.07 14.34
CA ARG A 53 -17.21 5.67 14.05
C ARG A 53 -17.48 5.84 12.55
N CYS A 54 -16.54 6.41 11.80
CA CYS A 54 -16.74 6.72 10.38
C CYS A 54 -16.01 5.78 9.42
N GLY A 55 -15.09 4.94 9.90
CA GLY A 55 -14.31 4.03 9.07
C GLY A 55 -13.17 4.69 8.27
N GLU A 56 -13.07 6.02 8.28
CA GLU A 56 -11.99 6.75 7.60
C GLU A 56 -10.63 6.46 8.25
N PRO A 57 -9.54 6.27 7.48
CA PRO A 57 -8.20 6.08 8.02
C PRO A 57 -7.75 7.32 8.81
N ILE A 58 -7.31 7.09 10.04
CA ILE A 58 -6.77 8.12 10.94
C ILE A 58 -5.48 7.61 11.58
N PHE A 59 -4.59 8.50 12.01
CA PHE A 59 -3.40 8.08 12.74
C PHE A 59 -3.74 7.45 14.10
N GLY A 60 -3.07 6.36 14.46
CA GLY A 60 -3.31 5.62 15.70
C GLY A 60 -3.18 6.46 16.96
N TYR A 61 -2.31 7.48 16.95
CA TYR A 61 -2.06 8.36 18.11
C TYR A 61 -3.04 9.55 18.22
N VAL A 62 -3.95 9.77 17.26
CA VAL A 62 -4.87 10.91 17.36
C VAL A 62 -5.95 10.66 18.39
N ARG A 63 -6.19 11.67 19.24
CA ARG A 63 -7.27 11.64 20.26
C ARG A 63 -8.62 12.09 19.73
N GLN A 64 -8.64 12.74 18.56
CA GLN A 64 -9.87 13.21 17.92
C GLN A 64 -9.81 12.87 16.44
N CYS A 65 -10.89 12.29 15.91
CA CYS A 65 -11.00 12.06 14.48
C CYS A 65 -11.21 13.39 13.74
N PRO A 66 -10.37 13.74 12.75
CA PRO A 66 -10.53 14.97 11.97
C PRO A 66 -11.74 14.93 11.03
N HIS A 67 -12.28 13.74 10.75
CA HIS A 67 -13.38 13.56 9.81
C HIS A 67 -14.77 13.60 10.48
N CYS A 68 -14.94 12.88 11.60
CA CYS A 68 -16.24 12.78 12.27
C CYS A 68 -16.30 13.46 13.65
N GLY A 69 -15.18 14.02 14.12
CA GLY A 69 -15.11 14.77 15.38
C GLY A 69 -15.25 13.92 16.65
N VAL A 70 -15.26 12.59 16.54
CA VAL A 70 -15.31 11.71 17.72
C VAL A 70 -14.02 11.87 18.53
N HIS A 71 -14.17 12.01 19.85
CA HIS A 71 -13.04 12.02 20.79
C HIS A 71 -12.84 10.62 21.37
N PHE A 72 -11.60 10.17 21.39
CA PHE A 72 -11.16 8.93 22.01
C PHE A 72 -10.57 9.23 23.39
N SER A 73 -10.84 8.35 24.37
CA SER A 73 -10.32 8.49 25.74
C SER A 73 -8.83 8.08 25.87
N GLY A 74 -8.11 8.01 24.75
CA GLY A 74 -6.76 7.49 24.59
C GLY A 74 -6.36 7.54 23.11
N ASP A 75 -5.41 6.70 22.71
CA ASP A 75 -4.98 6.60 21.31
C ASP A 75 -6.04 5.89 20.47
N ALA A 76 -6.37 6.43 19.29
CA ALA A 76 -7.32 5.87 18.34
C ALA A 76 -7.02 4.40 17.97
N GLU A 77 -5.75 3.99 17.98
CA GLU A 77 -5.35 2.59 17.75
C GLU A 77 -5.97 1.60 18.74
N THR A 78 -6.23 2.03 19.98
CA THR A 78 -6.87 1.20 21.01
C THR A 78 -8.32 0.88 20.65
N TYR A 79 -8.94 1.76 19.87
CA TYR A 79 -10.34 1.68 19.44
C TYR A 79 -10.49 1.21 18.00
N ALA A 80 -9.38 1.03 17.28
CA ALA A 80 -9.39 0.54 15.92
C ALA A 80 -10.08 -0.84 15.87
N PRO A 81 -11.06 -1.05 14.98
CA PRO A 81 -11.62 -2.36 14.76
C PRO A 81 -10.48 -3.27 14.27
N LYS A 82 -10.00 -4.14 15.16
CA LYS A 82 -9.09 -5.23 14.80
C LYS A 82 -9.81 -6.02 13.72
N GLU A 83 -9.21 -6.14 12.54
CA GLU A 83 -9.76 -6.96 11.46
C GLU A 83 -9.95 -8.39 11.97
N GLY A 84 -11.15 -8.67 12.49
CA GLY A 84 -11.56 -10.00 12.84
C GLY A 84 -11.66 -10.80 11.54
N MET A 85 -11.30 -12.08 11.60
CA MET A 85 -11.37 -12.99 10.44
C MET A 85 -12.68 -12.78 9.66
N SER A 86 -12.54 -12.61 8.34
CA SER A 86 -13.68 -12.39 7.44
C SER A 86 -14.77 -13.44 7.67
N ARG A 87 -16.05 -13.08 7.48
CA ARG A 87 -17.18 -14.03 7.64
C ARG A 87 -17.00 -15.28 6.79
N ARG A 88 -16.40 -15.15 5.60
CA ARG A 88 -16.05 -16.27 4.73
C ARG A 88 -15.01 -17.17 5.36
N THR A 89 -13.94 -16.59 5.91
CA THR A 89 -12.90 -17.33 6.65
C THR A 89 -13.51 -18.08 7.83
N LYS A 90 -14.40 -17.44 8.60
CA LYS A 90 -15.12 -18.11 9.71
C LYS A 90 -15.96 -19.29 9.21
N CYS A 91 -16.69 -19.13 8.11
CA CYS A 91 -17.47 -20.23 7.51
C CYS A 91 -16.58 -21.37 7.01
N ILE A 92 -15.46 -21.06 6.36
CA ILE A 92 -14.51 -22.07 5.88
C ILE A 92 -13.93 -22.84 7.07
N VAL A 93 -13.46 -22.14 8.11
CA VAL A 93 -12.93 -22.78 9.32
C VAL A 93 -13.98 -23.67 9.99
N ALA A 94 -15.22 -23.21 10.10
CA ALA A 94 -16.32 -24.02 10.64
C ALA A 94 -16.62 -25.26 9.79
N LEU A 95 -16.66 -25.11 8.46
CA LEU A 95 -16.88 -26.24 7.54
C LEU A 95 -15.74 -27.26 7.59
N VAL A 96 -14.49 -26.79 7.67
CA VAL A 96 -13.32 -27.67 7.82
C VAL A 96 -13.38 -28.41 9.15
N ALA A 97 -13.73 -27.74 10.25
CA ALA A 97 -13.89 -28.39 11.56
C ALA A 97 -15.00 -29.46 11.52
N VAL A 98 -16.16 -29.14 10.94
CA VAL A 98 -17.26 -30.10 10.77
C VAL A 98 -16.87 -31.26 9.86
N ALA A 99 -16.15 -30.99 8.76
CA ALA A 99 -15.66 -32.03 7.86
C ALA A 99 -14.65 -32.95 8.55
N LEU A 100 -13.74 -32.43 9.37
CA LEU A 100 -12.79 -33.24 10.15
C LEU A 100 -13.50 -34.10 11.21
N LEU A 101 -14.55 -33.56 11.85
CA LEU A 101 -15.40 -34.33 12.77
C LEU A 101 -16.16 -35.45 12.02
N LEU A 102 -16.71 -35.15 10.85
CA LEU A 102 -17.43 -36.13 10.01
C LEU A 102 -16.52 -37.17 9.37
N MET A 103 -15.28 -36.80 9.03
CA MET A 103 -14.25 -37.68 8.44
C MET A 103 -13.54 -38.55 9.49
N GLY A 104 -13.96 -38.53 10.75
CA GLY A 104 -13.51 -39.51 11.75
C GLY A 104 -12.19 -39.18 12.44
N LEU A 105 -11.80 -37.90 12.58
CA LEU A 105 -10.68 -37.53 13.47
C LEU A 105 -10.97 -37.89 14.96
N SER A 106 -12.19 -38.30 15.30
CA SER A 106 -12.56 -38.86 16.61
C SER A 106 -12.19 -40.33 16.80
N ASP A 107 -11.87 -41.10 15.75
CA ASP A 107 -11.50 -42.53 15.91
C ASP A 107 -10.02 -42.72 16.31
N ASP A 108 -9.13 -41.79 15.96
CA ASP A 108 -7.69 -41.90 16.26
C ASP A 108 -7.28 -41.31 17.62
N ILE A 109 -8.03 -40.35 18.19
CA ILE A 109 -7.73 -39.79 19.53
C ILE A 109 -7.98 -40.83 20.63
N ALA A 110 -8.94 -41.75 20.44
CA ALA A 110 -9.19 -42.85 21.39
C ALA A 110 -8.02 -43.84 21.49
N ARG A 111 -7.15 -43.91 20.48
CA ARG A 111 -6.02 -44.84 20.44
C ARG A 111 -4.76 -44.29 21.13
N TRP A 112 -4.69 -42.99 21.42
CA TRP A 112 -3.54 -42.32 22.04
C TRP A 112 -3.70 -42.08 23.55
N HIS A 113 -4.90 -42.30 24.11
CA HIS A 113 -5.16 -42.17 25.54
C HIS A 113 -5.10 -43.51 26.30
N TRP A 114 -4.77 -44.60 25.61
CA TRP A 114 -4.63 -45.96 26.12
C TRP A 114 -3.29 -46.58 25.68
N TRP A 115 -2.21 -45.81 25.81
CA TRP A 115 -0.85 -46.35 25.99
C TRP A 115 -0.02 -45.40 26.86
#